data_AF-A0A1B6KSE3-F1
#
_entry.id   AF-A0A1B6KSE3-F1
#
_cell.length_a   1.000
_cell.length_b   1.000
_cell.length_c   1.000
_cell.angle_alpha   90.00
_cell.angle_beta   90.00
_cell.angle_gamma   90.00
#
_symmetry.space_group_name_H-M   'P 1'
#
loop_
_entity.id
_entity.type
_entity.pdbx_description
1 polymer ?
#
loop_
_entity_poly.entity_id
_entity_poly.type
_entity_poly.pdbx_seq_one_letter_code
_entity_poly.pdbx_strand_id
1 'polypeptide(L)'
;LQAALANAFCYLISSMDDPNVQVAQRATLYLGTIHDTAIQSLIMCLETQFDSVIVDRPMVLQSLYQLHNSLSDRKILSWEFFLSRFDALFLEAQLNLEKTSGDISYLRDLRNTDMKSETF
;
A
#
# COMPACT_ATOMS: atom_id res chain seq x y z
N LEU A 1 -8.96 -9.82 -11.14
CA LEU A 1 -9.76 -8.56 -11.17
C LEU A 1 -9.08 -7.44 -10.37
N GLN A 2 -8.71 -7.66 -9.11
CA GLN A 2 -8.06 -6.64 -8.27
C GLN A 2 -6.78 -6.05 -8.87
N ALA A 3 -5.87 -6.87 -9.41
CA ALA A 3 -4.65 -6.37 -10.06
C ALA A 3 -4.95 -5.44 -11.27
N ALA A 4 -6.01 -5.74 -12.04
CA ALA A 4 -6.42 -4.89 -13.15
C ALA A 4 -6.99 -3.55 -12.66
N LEU A 5 -7.75 -3.57 -11.56
CA LEU A 5 -8.27 -2.36 -10.92
C LEU A 5 -7.14 -1.52 -10.32
N ALA A 6 -6.17 -2.15 -9.64
CA ALA A 6 -4.97 -1.49 -9.12
C ALA A 6 -4.21 -0.78 -10.26
N ASN A 7 -3.90 -1.49 -11.34
CA ASN A 7 -3.21 -0.90 -12.50
C ASN A 7 -4.01 0.25 -13.13
N ALA A 8 -5.29 0.05 -13.41
CA ALA A 8 -6.13 1.10 -13.99
C ALA A 8 -6.20 2.34 -13.09
N PHE A 9 -6.24 2.14 -11.77
CA PHE A 9 -6.26 3.24 -10.81
C PHE A 9 -4.91 3.96 -10.73
N CYS A 10 -3.79 3.24 -10.73
CA CYS A 10 -2.46 3.85 -10.82
C CYS A 10 -2.29 4.68 -12.09
N TYR A 11 -2.81 4.21 -13.23
CA TYR A 11 -2.83 5.01 -14.45
C TYR A 11 -3.64 6.29 -14.28
N LEU A 12 -4.86 6.23 -13.74
CA LEU A 12 -5.66 7.42 -13.46
C LEU A 12 -4.93 8.42 -12.55
N ILE A 13 -4.29 7.93 -11.49
CA ILE A 13 -3.51 8.75 -10.56
C ILE A 13 -2.35 9.40 -11.30
N SER A 14 -1.56 8.63 -12.04
CA SER A 14 -0.40 9.14 -12.79
C SER A 14 -0.79 10.20 -13.84
N SER A 15 -1.97 10.06 -14.45
CA SER A 15 -2.49 11.02 -15.44
C SER A 15 -2.75 12.40 -14.86
N MET A 16 -2.77 12.58 -13.54
CA MET A 16 -2.84 13.92 -12.93
C MET A 16 -1.58 14.76 -13.18
N ASP A 17 -0.44 14.12 -13.44
CA ASP A 17 0.84 14.77 -13.74
C ASP A 17 1.18 14.68 -15.25
N ASP A 18 0.18 14.47 -16.11
CA ASP A 18 0.40 14.37 -17.56
C ASP A 18 0.93 15.70 -18.13
N PRO A 19 1.93 15.68 -19.03
CA PRO A 19 2.44 16.89 -19.69
C PRO A 19 1.36 17.70 -20.42
N ASN A 20 0.29 17.03 -20.86
CA ASN A 20 -0.88 17.67 -21.41
C ASN A 20 -1.81 18.15 -20.29
N VAL A 21 -1.89 19.48 -20.13
CA VAL A 21 -2.71 20.13 -19.08
C VAL A 21 -4.18 19.70 -19.13
N GLN A 22 -4.75 19.47 -20.32
CA GLN A 22 -6.14 19.03 -20.46
C GLN A 22 -6.34 17.60 -19.93
N VAL A 23 -5.35 16.72 -20.09
CA VAL A 23 -5.38 15.36 -19.53
C VAL A 23 -5.27 15.43 -18.01
N ALA A 24 -4.28 16.16 -17.49
CA ALA A 24 -4.08 16.38 -16.07
C ALA A 24 -5.34 16.90 -15.37
N GLN A 25 -5.92 17.98 -15.89
CA GLN A 25 -7.14 18.58 -15.33
C GLN A 25 -8.33 17.62 -15.34
N ARG A 26 -8.52 16.86 -16.43
CA ARG A 26 -9.63 15.88 -16.51
C ARG A 26 -9.41 14.72 -15.56
N ALA A 27 -8.18 14.22 -15.43
CA ALA A 27 -7.85 13.15 -14.50
C ALA A 27 -8.14 13.57 -13.05
N THR A 28 -7.69 14.76 -12.64
CA THR A 28 -7.98 15.31 -11.31
C THR A 28 -9.47 15.48 -11.08
N LEU A 29 -10.22 15.99 -12.07
CA LEU A 29 -11.67 16.15 -11.96
C LEU A 29 -12.37 14.79 -11.79
N TYR A 30 -12.03 13.79 -12.60
CA TYR A 30 -12.62 12.45 -12.49
C TYR A 30 -12.28 11.77 -11.18
N LEU A 31 -11.04 11.91 -10.70
CA LEU A 31 -10.63 11.39 -9.40
C LEU A 31 -11.50 11.98 -8.27
N GLY A 32 -11.80 13.29 -8.34
CA GLY A 32 -12.69 13.97 -7.41
C GLY A 32 -14.13 13.43 -7.40
N THR A 33 -14.61 12.87 -8.51
CA THR A 33 -15.97 12.30 -8.61
C THR A 33 -16.12 10.90 -8.02
N ILE A 34 -15.00 10.20 -7.74
CA ILE A 34 -15.05 8.85 -7.19
C ILE A 34 -15.55 8.92 -5.75
N HIS A 35 -16.57 8.14 -5.44
CA HIS A 35 -17.16 8.07 -4.10
C HIS A 35 -16.18 7.45 -3.09
N ASP A 36 -16.23 7.87 -1.82
CA ASP A 36 -15.27 7.46 -0.79
C ASP A 36 -15.21 5.94 -0.61
N THR A 37 -16.36 5.27 -0.67
CA THR A 37 -16.46 3.80 -0.60
C THR A 37 -15.74 3.11 -1.77
N ALA A 38 -15.77 3.71 -2.96
CA ALA A 38 -15.05 3.20 -4.12
C ALA A 38 -13.54 3.49 -4.00
N ILE A 39 -13.15 4.67 -3.50
CA ILE A 39 -11.75 4.99 -3.20
C ILE A 39 -11.16 3.98 -2.21
N GLN A 40 -11.87 3.67 -1.12
CA GLN A 40 -11.43 2.64 -0.16
C GLN A 40 -11.25 1.28 -0.83
N SER A 41 -12.17 0.88 -1.71
CA SER A 41 -12.07 -0.38 -2.45
C SER A 41 -10.87 -0.43 -3.41
N LEU A 42 -10.57 0.70 -4.06
CA LEU A 42 -9.42 0.83 -4.94
C LEU A 42 -8.10 0.83 -4.15
N ILE A 43 -8.06 1.47 -2.98
CA ILE A 43 -6.91 1.41 -2.06
C ILE A 43 -6.67 -0.03 -1.58
N MET A 44 -7.72 -0.79 -1.24
CA MET A 44 -7.56 -2.22 -0.91
C MET A 44 -6.97 -3.03 -2.07
N CYS A 45 -7.30 -2.68 -3.33
CA CYS A 45 -6.67 -3.31 -4.49
C CYS A 45 -5.17 -2.95 -4.60
N LEU A 46 -4.79 -1.70 -4.32
CA LEU A 46 -3.40 -1.28 -4.27
C LEU A 46 -2.62 -1.98 -3.16
N GLU A 47 -3.20 -2.11 -1.97
CA GLU A 47 -2.62 -2.85 -0.85
C GLU A 47 -2.38 -4.33 -1.20
N THR A 48 -3.37 -4.96 -1.83
CA THR A 48 -3.23 -6.34 -2.31
C THR A 48 -2.09 -6.46 -3.32
N GLN A 49 -1.94 -5.49 -4.22
CA GLN A 49 -0.84 -5.44 -5.19
C GLN A 49 0.52 -5.28 -4.50
N PHE A 50 0.60 -4.40 -3.49
CA PHE A 50 1.81 -4.19 -2.69
C PHE A 50 2.26 -5.47 -1.98
N ASP A 51 1.30 -6.19 -1.37
CA ASP A 51 1.58 -7.41 -0.62
C ASP A 51 1.96 -8.57 -1.57
N SER A 52 1.32 -8.66 -2.74
CA SER A 52 1.48 -9.81 -3.64
C SER A 52 2.63 -9.69 -4.64
N VAL A 53 3.03 -8.46 -5.02
CA VAL A 53 3.96 -8.21 -6.12
C VAL A 53 5.07 -7.26 -5.67
N ILE A 54 6.19 -7.84 -5.19
CA ILE A 54 7.33 -7.10 -4.63
C ILE A 54 7.85 -6.01 -5.57
N VAL A 55 7.94 -6.31 -6.87
CA VAL A 55 8.45 -5.37 -7.88
C VAL A 55 7.57 -4.13 -8.05
N ASP A 56 6.27 -4.22 -7.72
CA ASP A 56 5.32 -3.12 -7.89
C ASP A 56 5.23 -2.20 -6.66
N ARG A 57 5.86 -2.58 -5.54
CA ARG A 57 5.79 -1.82 -4.28
C ARG A 57 6.16 -0.33 -4.42
N PRO A 58 7.24 0.05 -5.14
CA PRO A 58 7.57 1.47 -5.33
C PRO A 58 6.47 2.23 -6.08
N MET A 59 5.88 1.60 -7.10
CA MET A 59 4.81 2.19 -7.91
C MET A 59 3.54 2.38 -7.07
N VAL A 60 3.18 1.39 -6.27
CA VAL A 60 2.02 1.48 -5.35
C VAL A 60 2.23 2.59 -4.32
N LEU A 61 3.39 2.66 -3.68
CA LEU A 61 3.69 3.71 -2.69
C LEU A 61 3.66 5.11 -3.32
N GLN A 62 4.23 5.26 -4.53
CA GLN A 62 4.19 6.53 -5.26
C GLN A 62 2.75 6.95 -5.57
N SER A 63 1.93 6.01 -6.05
CA SER A 63 0.52 6.27 -6.38
C SER A 63 -0.29 6.67 -5.15
N LEU A 64 -0.09 5.99 -4.02
CA LEU A 64 -0.74 6.31 -2.76
C LEU A 64 -0.32 7.68 -2.21
N TYR A 65 0.97 8.03 -2.33
CA TYR A 65 1.47 9.33 -1.93
C TYR A 65 0.87 10.46 -2.78
N GLN A 66 0.83 10.28 -4.10
CA GLN A 66 0.24 11.25 -5.01
C GLN A 66 -1.27 11.41 -4.73
N LEU A 67 -1.99 10.30 -4.55
CA LEU A 67 -3.41 10.31 -4.18
C LEU A 67 -3.65 11.05 -2.86
N HIS A 68 -2.78 10.88 -1.87
CA HIS A 68 -2.88 11.56 -0.57
C HIS A 68 -2.75 13.07 -0.72
N ASN A 69 -1.82 13.53 -1.55
CA ASN A 69 -1.64 14.95 -1.79
C ASN A 69 -2.81 15.56 -2.58
N SER A 70 -3.43 14.79 -3.47
CA SER A 70 -4.59 15.25 -4.26
C SER A 70 -5.92 15.19 -3.50
N LEU A 71 -6.07 14.26 -2.54
CA LEU A 71 -7.28 14.03 -1.76
C LEU A 71 -7.02 14.14 -0.24
N SER A 72 -6.22 15.12 0.18
CA SER A 72 -5.76 15.27 1.57
C SER A 72 -6.90 15.30 2.58
N ASP A 73 -8.03 15.90 2.21
CA ASP A 73 -9.21 16.02 3.07
C ASP A 73 -9.85 14.66 3.40
N ARG A 74 -9.63 13.65 2.55
CA ARG A 74 -10.21 12.31 2.70
C ARG A 74 -9.40 11.40 3.62
N LYS A 75 -8.22 11.83 4.10
CA LYS A 75 -7.36 11.09 5.06
C LYS A 75 -7.14 9.62 4.68
N ILE A 76 -6.84 9.38 3.41
CA ILE A 76 -6.71 8.04 2.82
C ILE A 76 -5.55 7.20 3.38
N LEU A 77 -4.51 7.84 3.92
CA LEU A 77 -3.37 7.17 4.55
C LEU A 77 -3.49 7.32 6.07
N SER A 78 -3.63 6.19 6.76
CA SER A 78 -3.70 6.12 8.22
C SER A 78 -2.43 5.50 8.80
N TRP A 79 -2.21 5.69 10.09
CA TRP A 79 -1.13 4.97 10.79
C TRP A 79 -1.27 3.45 10.65
N GLU A 80 -2.50 2.93 10.76
CA GLU A 80 -2.78 1.49 10.63
C GLU A 80 -2.39 0.94 9.25
N PHE A 81 -2.58 1.72 8.18
CA PHE A 81 -2.10 1.35 6.84
C PHE A 81 -0.59 1.09 6.88
N PHE A 82 0.19 2.06 7.38
CA PHE A 82 1.64 1.92 7.42
C PHE A 82 2.08 0.77 8.33
N LEU A 83 1.50 0.68 9.53
CA LEU A 83 1.83 -0.38 10.49
C LEU A 83 1.58 -1.78 9.89
N SER A 84 0.44 -1.99 9.23
CA SER A 84 0.11 -3.27 8.58
C SER A 84 1.08 -3.65 7.47
N ARG A 85 1.57 -2.67 6.69
CA ARG A 85 2.52 -2.91 5.59
C ARG A 85 3.93 -3.14 6.13
N PHE A 86 4.33 -2.42 7.18
CA PHE A 86 5.61 -2.67 7.86
C PHE A 86 5.62 -4.04 8.53
N ASP A 87 4.51 -4.48 9.13
CA ASP A 87 4.34 -5.83 9.68
C ASP A 87 4.60 -6.90 8.62
N ALA A 88 3.98 -6.76 7.44
CA ALA A 88 4.16 -7.69 6.33
C ALA A 88 5.63 -7.76 5.87
N LEU A 89 6.27 -6.60 5.68
CA LEU A 89 7.69 -6.53 5.32
C LEU A 89 8.61 -7.13 6.39
N PHE A 90 8.28 -6.91 7.66
CA PHE A 90 9.03 -7.45 8.79
C PHE A 90 8.93 -8.98 8.84
N LEU A 91 7.75 -9.54 8.60
CA LEU A 91 7.54 -10.99 8.51
C LEU A 91 8.30 -11.58 7.31
N GLU A 92 8.26 -10.93 6.15
CA GLU A 92 9.02 -11.35 4.96
C GLU A 92 10.54 -11.37 5.21
N ALA A 93 11.06 -10.35 5.89
CA ALA A 93 12.47 -10.28 6.24
C ALA A 93 12.88 -11.45 7.16
N GLN A 94 12.04 -11.78 8.15
CA GLN A 94 12.25 -12.94 9.02
C GLN A 94 12.21 -14.25 8.22
N LEU A 95 11.21 -14.47 7.36
CA LEU A 95 11.13 -15.69 6.55
C LEU A 95 12.34 -15.84 5.60
N ASN A 96 12.88 -14.76 5.08
CA ASN A 96 14.09 -14.79 4.25
C ASN A 96 15.35 -15.12 5.05
N LEU A 97 15.43 -14.62 6.30
CA LEU A 97 16.49 -14.98 7.23
C LEU A 97 16.41 -16.47 7.58
N GLU A 98 15.25 -17.01 7.93
CA GLU A 98 15.05 -18.44 8.23
C GLU A 98 15.57 -19.33 7.10
N LYS A 99 15.22 -18.98 5.85
CA LYS A 99 15.65 -19.71 4.65
C LYS A 99 17.17 -19.67 4.42
N THR A 100 17.85 -18.63 4.88
CA THR A 100 19.27 -18.39 4.60
C THR A 100 20.18 -18.85 5.74
N SER A 101 19.77 -18.65 6.99
CA SER A 101 20.57 -18.95 8.19
C SER A 101 20.08 -20.16 8.98
N GLY A 102 18.87 -20.67 8.72
CA GLY A 102 18.29 -21.83 9.42
C GLY A 102 17.99 -21.60 10.91
N ASP A 103 18.15 -20.37 11.40
CA ASP A 103 18.19 -20.04 12.82
C ASP A 103 17.16 -18.96 13.13
N ILE A 104 15.88 -19.35 13.17
CA ILE A 104 14.78 -18.55 13.73
C ILE A 104 13.94 -19.44 14.65
N SER A 105 13.90 -19.11 15.93
CA SER A 105 13.19 -19.86 16.96
C SER A 105 11.69 -19.52 17.01
N TYR A 106 11.29 -18.32 16.56
CA TYR A 106 9.90 -17.85 16.55
C TYR A 106 9.71 -16.63 15.63
N LEU A 107 8.64 -16.60 14.85
CA LEU A 107 8.23 -15.42 14.07
C LEU A 107 7.59 -14.38 15.00
N ARG A 108 7.98 -13.12 14.84
CA ARG A 108 7.45 -11.99 15.59
C ARG A 108 6.65 -11.06 14.68
N ASP A 109 5.52 -10.57 15.16
CA ASP A 109 4.80 -9.45 14.55
C ASP A 109 5.06 -8.14 15.32
N LEU A 110 4.90 -6.96 14.71
CA LEU A 110 5.16 -5.67 15.38
C LEU A 110 4.02 -5.26 16.32
N ARG A 111 2.87 -5.94 16.25
CA ARG A 111 1.69 -5.69 17.10
C ARG A 111 1.75 -6.43 18.44
N ASN A 112 2.56 -7.49 18.55
CA ASN A 112 2.83 -8.26 19.74
C ASN A 112 4.00 -7.67 20.51
N THR A 113 3.68 -6.81 21.47
CA THR A 113 4.60 -6.31 22.50
C THR A 113 4.70 -7.23 23.72
N ASP A 114 4.05 -8.41 23.74
CA ASP A 114 4.10 -9.31 24.90
C ASP A 114 5.45 -10.03 25.01
N MET A 115 6.36 -9.33 25.69
CA MET A 115 7.66 -9.79 26.17
C MET A 115 7.52 -10.77 27.37
N LYS A 116 6.56 -11.69 27.32
CA LYS A 116 6.29 -12.66 28.40
C LYS A 116 6.09 -14.08 27.86
N SER A 117 7.14 -14.63 27.26
CA SER A 117 7.32 -16.08 27.20
C SER A 117 8.79 -16.46 27.37
N GLU A 118 9.47 -15.81 28.31
CA GLU A 118 10.61 -16.43 28.99
C GLU A 118 10.10 -16.98 30.32
N THR A 119 9.42 -18.12 30.24
CA THR A 119 9.32 -19.06 31.36
C THR A 119 10.22 -20.24 31.02
N PHE A 120 11.45 -20.17 31.52
CA PHE A 120 12.25 -21.35 31.84
C PHE A 120 12.15 -21.60 33.34
#